data_AF-A0A7S1X702-F1
#
_entry.id   AF-A0A7S1X702-F1
#
_cell.length_a   1.000
_cell.length_b   1.000
_cell.length_c   1.000
_cell.angle_alpha   90.00
_cell.angle_beta   90.00
_cell.angle_gamma   90.00
#
_symmetry.space_group_name_H-M   'P 1'
#
loop_
_entity.id
_entity.type
_entity.pdbx_description
1 polymer ?
#
loop_
_entity_poly.entity_id
_entity_poly.type
_entity_poly.pdbx_seq_one_letter_code
_entity_poly.pdbx_strand_id
1 'polypeptide(L)'
;MASDFKAAQDGAVSDLVSQLVTTLVGVEEGEENHDLALEYCLGNLAQHRFGDVSPSEVEREYDRLQERLGLQSQLAKQRGLATLRARLMTQQMPTEILEPHHRLLSLIYWLQGLPLQSSFDPSGLEAIERYAAFIP
;
A
#
# COMPACT_ATOMS: atom_id res chain seq x y z
N MET A 1 -17.96 6.86 -27.90
CA MET A 1 -17.26 8.03 -27.35
C MET A 1 -17.04 7.79 -25.88
N ALA A 2 -15.79 7.69 -25.42
CA ALA A 2 -15.52 7.66 -23.99
C ALA A 2 -15.98 9.01 -23.40
N SER A 3 -16.62 8.98 -22.23
CA SER A 3 -16.96 10.21 -21.50
C SER A 3 -15.66 10.94 -21.13
N ASP A 4 -15.65 12.28 -21.16
CA ASP A 4 -14.50 13.11 -20.79
C ASP A 4 -13.92 12.72 -19.42
N PHE A 5 -14.78 12.25 -18.51
CA PHE A 5 -14.37 11.74 -17.20
C PHE A 5 -13.50 10.49 -17.28
N LYS A 6 -13.83 9.55 -18.16
CA LYS A 6 -13.04 8.32 -18.34
C LYS A 6 -11.69 8.63 -18.99
N ALA A 7 -11.66 9.54 -19.97
CA ALA A 7 -10.41 9.97 -20.58
C ALA A 7 -9.47 10.65 -19.57
N ALA A 8 -10.03 11.49 -18.68
CA ALA A 8 -9.26 12.11 -17.60
C ALA A 8 -8.73 11.08 -16.59
N GLN A 9 -9.55 10.08 -16.22
CA GLN A 9 -9.14 9.00 -15.33
C GLN A 9 -8.03 8.13 -15.95
N ASP A 10 -8.21 7.70 -17.21
CA ASP A 10 -7.23 6.88 -17.92
C ASP A 10 -5.89 7.63 -18.07
N GLY A 11 -5.95 8.95 -18.33
CA GLY A 11 -4.76 9.83 -18.34
C GLY A 11 -4.05 9.87 -16.99
N ALA A 12 -4.78 10.12 -15.90
CA ALA A 12 -4.20 10.16 -14.56
C ALA A 12 -3.58 8.81 -14.13
N VAL A 13 -4.21 7.69 -14.51
CA VAL A 13 -3.64 6.35 -14.28
C VAL A 13 -2.34 6.18 -15.07
N SER A 14 -2.32 6.59 -16.34
CA SER A 14 -1.11 6.54 -17.17
C SER A 14 0.04 7.34 -16.55
N ASP A 15 -0.23 8.56 -16.08
CA ASP A 15 0.79 9.42 -15.46
C ASP A 15 1.37 8.80 -14.18
N LEU A 16 0.52 8.23 -13.32
CA LEU A 16 0.96 7.56 -12.10
C LEU A 16 1.79 6.29 -12.40
N VAL A 17 1.40 5.53 -13.42
CA VAL A 17 2.15 4.32 -13.82
C VAL A 17 3.48 4.70 -14.47
N SER A 18 3.52 5.77 -15.26
CA SER A 18 4.77 6.32 -15.82
C SER A 18 5.78 6.66 -14.72
N GLN A 19 5.31 7.40 -13.71
CA GLN A 19 6.12 7.74 -12.53
C GLN A 19 6.59 6.49 -11.77
N LEU A 20 5.73 5.48 -11.63
CA LEU A 20 6.08 4.22 -10.98
C LEU A 20 7.16 3.47 -11.76
N VAL A 21 7.06 3.38 -13.09
CA VAL A 21 8.04 2.75 -13.97
C VAL A 21 9.38 3.47 -13.85
N THR A 22 9.39 4.79 -13.95
CA THR A 22 10.60 5.60 -13.79
C THR A 22 11.26 5.35 -12.43
N THR A 23 10.46 5.34 -11.36
CA THR A 23 10.98 5.21 -9.99
C THR A 23 11.51 3.81 -9.69
N LEU A 24 10.83 2.75 -10.15
CA LEU A 24 11.18 1.37 -9.80
C LEU A 24 12.17 0.71 -10.77
N VAL A 25 12.08 1.06 -12.06
CA VAL A 25 12.91 0.45 -13.11
C VAL A 25 14.12 1.33 -13.45
N GLY A 26 14.00 2.65 -13.30
CA GLY A 26 15.09 3.59 -13.59
C GLY A 26 15.27 3.92 -15.07
N VAL A 27 14.19 3.84 -15.85
CA VAL A 27 14.14 4.23 -17.28
C VAL A 27 13.39 5.56 -17.43
N GLU A 28 13.83 6.41 -18.36
CA GLU A 28 13.28 7.77 -18.54
C GLU A 28 12.17 7.83 -19.61
N GLU A 29 11.24 8.78 -19.48
CA GLU A 29 10.22 9.03 -20.50
C GLU A 29 10.84 9.36 -21.85
N GLY A 30 10.32 8.74 -22.92
CA GLY A 30 10.84 8.86 -24.28
C GLY A 30 11.88 7.79 -24.65
N GLU A 31 12.30 6.95 -23.71
CA GLU A 31 13.05 5.73 -24.02
C GLU A 31 12.10 4.59 -24.42
N GLU A 32 12.51 3.78 -25.40
CA GLU A 32 11.74 2.61 -25.84
C GLU A 32 11.46 1.63 -24.67
N ASN A 33 12.43 1.46 -23.76
CA ASN A 33 12.27 0.59 -22.59
C ASN A 33 11.22 1.11 -21.60
N HIS A 34 11.10 2.43 -21.48
CA HIS A 34 10.06 3.05 -20.65
C HIS A 34 8.68 2.77 -21.24
N ASP A 35 8.51 2.98 -22.54
CA ASP A 35 7.23 2.77 -23.23
C ASP A 35 6.77 1.30 -23.14
N LEU A 36 7.70 0.35 -23.33
CA LEU A 36 7.42 -1.07 -23.19
C LEU A 36 6.98 -1.45 -21.77
N ALA A 37 7.65 -0.91 -20.74
CA ALA A 37 7.30 -1.16 -19.35
C ALA A 37 5.95 -0.54 -18.98
N LEU A 38 5.68 0.68 -19.45
CA LEU A 38 4.41 1.37 -19.26
C LEU A 38 3.26 0.61 -19.91
N GLU A 39 3.40 0.19 -21.17
CA GLU A 39 2.41 -0.61 -21.88
C GLU A 39 2.11 -1.93 -21.15
N TYR A 40 3.16 -2.61 -20.68
CA TYR A 40 3.01 -3.83 -19.90
C TYR A 40 2.21 -3.60 -18.60
N CYS A 41 2.54 -2.55 -17.85
CA CYS A 41 1.85 -2.23 -16.59
C CYS A 41 0.38 -1.86 -16.82
N LEU A 42 0.10 -0.97 -17.79
CA LEU A 42 -1.28 -0.58 -18.13
C LEU A 42 -2.09 -1.77 -18.65
N GLY A 43 -1.48 -2.63 -19.48
CA GLY A 43 -2.09 -3.87 -19.95
C GLY A 43 -2.45 -4.82 -18.81
N ASN A 44 -1.62 -4.91 -17.77
CA ASN A 44 -1.93 -5.70 -16.58
C ASN A 44 -3.06 -5.09 -15.74
N LEU A 45 -3.09 -3.77 -15.56
CA LEU A 45 -4.13 -3.08 -14.78
C LEU A 45 -5.51 -3.16 -15.46
N ALA A 46 -5.54 -3.13 -16.79
CA ALA A 46 -6.79 -3.26 -17.55
C ALA A 46 -7.41 -4.67 -17.46
N GLN A 47 -6.62 -5.67 -17.13
CA GLN A 47 -7.08 -7.05 -17.02
C GLN A 47 -7.55 -7.35 -15.59
N HIS A 48 -8.87 -7.32 -15.39
CA HIS A 48 -9.51 -7.71 -14.13
C HIS A 48 -9.39 -9.22 -13.87
N ARG A 49 -8.21 -9.66 -13.42
CA ARG A 49 -7.90 -11.07 -13.10
C ARG A 49 -8.16 -11.42 -11.63
N PHE A 50 -8.23 -10.42 -10.76
CA PHE A 50 -8.44 -10.58 -9.33
C PHE A 50 -9.75 -9.91 -8.92
N GLY A 51 -10.44 -10.52 -7.95
CA GLY A 51 -11.62 -9.91 -7.34
C GLY A 51 -11.26 -8.71 -6.46
N ASP A 52 -12.29 -8.05 -5.93
CA ASP A 52 -12.10 -6.99 -4.95
C ASP A 52 -11.45 -7.50 -3.66
N VAL A 53 -10.74 -6.60 -2.99
CA VAL A 53 -10.10 -6.87 -1.70
C VAL A 53 -11.17 -7.16 -0.64
N SER A 54 -11.03 -8.28 0.07
CA SER A 54 -11.86 -8.62 1.23
C SER A 54 -11.26 -8.02 2.51
N PRO A 55 -11.95 -7.07 3.18
CA PRO A 55 -11.48 -6.50 4.44
C PRO A 55 -11.17 -7.58 5.48
N SER A 56 -12.07 -8.56 5.64
CA SER A 56 -11.91 -9.63 6.62
C SER A 56 -10.70 -10.54 6.38
N GLU A 57 -10.28 -10.71 5.12
CA GLU A 57 -9.08 -11.48 4.78
C GLU A 57 -7.83 -10.66 5.09
N VAL A 58 -7.83 -9.37 4.72
CA VAL A 58 -6.73 -8.45 5.05
C VAL A 58 -6.51 -8.42 6.56
N GLU A 59 -7.57 -8.21 7.34
CA GLU A 59 -7.48 -8.15 8.80
C GLU A 59 -6.89 -9.45 9.38
N ARG A 60 -7.34 -10.61 8.87
CA ARG A 60 -6.81 -11.93 9.28
C ARG A 60 -5.33 -12.10 8.96
N GLU A 61 -4.88 -11.65 7.79
CA GLU A 61 -3.47 -11.75 7.39
C GLU A 61 -2.55 -10.88 8.26
N TYR A 62 -3.01 -9.68 8.63
CA TYR A 62 -2.27 -8.83 9.57
C TYR A 62 -2.27 -9.38 11.00
N ASP A 63 -3.38 -9.97 11.46
CA ASP A 63 -3.44 -10.62 12.78
C ASP A 63 -2.45 -11.79 12.85
N ARG A 64 -2.40 -12.64 11.83
CA ARG A 64 -1.42 -13.73 11.70
C ARG A 64 0.01 -13.21 11.71
N LEU A 65 0.30 -12.12 11.01
CA LEU A 65 1.62 -11.51 11.01
C LEU A 65 2.00 -10.99 12.41
N GLN A 66 1.07 -10.33 13.09
CA GLN A 66 1.26 -9.83 14.44
C GLN A 66 1.53 -10.97 15.43
N GLU A 67 0.78 -12.08 15.34
CA GLU A 67 1.02 -13.28 16.15
C GLU A 67 2.41 -13.87 15.89
N ARG A 68 2.81 -14.00 14.62
CA ARG A 68 4.14 -14.51 14.24
C ARG A 68 5.28 -13.66 14.79
N LEU A 69 5.14 -12.32 14.77
CA LEU A 69 6.10 -11.41 15.38
C LEU A 69 6.22 -11.65 16.90
N GLY A 70 5.09 -11.84 17.58
CA GLY A 70 5.05 -12.16 19.00
C GLY A 70 5.72 -13.50 19.33
N LEU A 71 5.43 -14.56 18.57
CA LEU A 71 6.04 -15.89 18.74
C LEU A 71 7.57 -15.86 18.57
N GLN A 72 8.10 -14.93 17.79
CA GLN A 72 9.54 -14.73 17.60
C GLN A 72 10.13 -13.67 18.53
N SER A 73 9.40 -13.26 19.57
CA SER A 73 9.81 -12.22 20.53
C SER A 73 10.16 -10.86 19.88
N GLN A 74 9.64 -10.58 18.68
CA GLN A 74 9.80 -9.30 18.00
C GLN A 74 8.75 -8.29 18.49
N LEU A 75 8.71 -8.06 19.81
CA LEU A 75 7.62 -7.33 20.48
C LEU A 75 7.51 -5.86 20.02
N ALA A 76 8.65 -5.22 19.74
CA ALA A 76 8.65 -3.84 19.23
C ALA A 76 7.96 -3.74 17.86
N LYS A 77 8.24 -4.67 16.96
CA LYS A 77 7.56 -4.75 15.65
C LYS A 77 6.10 -5.13 15.78
N GLN A 78 5.79 -6.08 16.67
CA GLN A 78 4.42 -6.49 16.94
C GLN A 78 3.56 -5.28 17.38
N ARG A 79 4.07 -4.51 18.34
CA ARG A 79 3.43 -3.28 18.81
C ARG A 79 3.37 -2.22 17.71
N GLY A 80 4.48 -2.00 17.00
CA GLY A 80 4.54 -1.03 15.90
C GLY A 80 3.52 -1.32 14.80
N LEU A 81 3.38 -2.58 14.41
CA LEU A 81 2.40 -3.02 13.42
C LEU A 81 0.97 -2.73 13.89
N ALA A 82 0.63 -3.10 15.13
CA ALA A 82 -0.70 -2.86 15.70
C ALA A 82 -1.02 -1.35 15.75
N THR A 83 -0.10 -0.54 16.26
CA THR A 83 -0.30 0.91 16.41
C THR A 83 -0.40 1.61 15.04
N LEU A 84 0.48 1.29 14.10
CA LEU A 84 0.47 1.93 12.77
C LEU A 84 -0.75 1.51 11.95
N ARG A 85 -1.18 0.25 12.04
CA ARG A 85 -2.44 -0.22 11.41
C ARG A 85 -3.63 0.53 12.00
N ALA A 86 -3.76 0.59 13.32
CA ALA A 86 -4.85 1.32 13.97
C ALA A 86 -4.86 2.80 13.55
N ARG A 87 -3.70 3.46 13.51
CA ARG A 87 -3.59 4.86 13.08
C ARG A 87 -3.95 5.06 11.62
N LEU A 88 -3.57 4.13 10.74
CA LEU A 88 -3.93 4.19 9.33
C LEU A 88 -5.46 4.17 9.18
N MET A 89 -6.14 3.29 9.92
CA MET A 89 -7.60 3.16 9.88
C MET A 89 -8.35 4.43 10.32
N THR A 90 -7.72 5.31 11.10
CA THR A 90 -8.31 6.59 11.50
C THR A 90 -7.97 7.75 10.55
N GLN A 91 -7.11 7.54 9.54
CA GLN A 91 -6.81 8.58 8.56
C GLN A 91 -8.00 8.81 7.63
N GLN A 92 -8.25 10.07 7.28
CA GLN A 92 -9.20 10.40 6.22
C GLN A 92 -8.64 9.91 4.88
N MET A 93 -9.45 9.14 4.17
CA MET A 93 -9.15 8.62 2.83
C MET A 93 -10.27 9.03 1.87
N PRO A 94 -10.01 9.07 0.56
CA PRO A 94 -11.03 9.37 -0.44
C PRO A 94 -12.24 8.45 -0.29
N THR A 95 -13.43 9.03 -0.15
CA THR A 95 -14.68 8.28 0.09
C THR A 95 -15.25 7.66 -1.18
N GLU A 96 -14.76 8.06 -2.35
CA GLU A 96 -15.17 7.53 -3.65
C GLU A 96 -14.60 6.13 -3.91
N ILE A 97 -13.57 5.74 -3.14
CA ILE A 97 -12.92 4.44 -3.24
C ILE A 97 -13.57 3.50 -2.21
N LEU A 98 -14.00 2.32 -2.65
CA LEU A 98 -14.47 1.29 -1.74
C LEU A 98 -13.29 0.74 -0.93
N GLU A 99 -13.42 0.79 0.40
CA GLU A 99 -12.45 0.20 1.35
C GLU A 99 -10.98 0.60 1.08
N PRO A 100 -10.66 1.91 1.00
CA PRO A 100 -9.35 2.39 0.56
C PRO A 100 -8.23 1.95 1.50
N HIS A 101 -8.49 1.92 2.81
CA HIS A 101 -7.54 1.44 3.81
C HIS A 101 -7.19 -0.04 3.61
N HIS A 102 -8.18 -0.91 3.40
CA HIS A 102 -7.95 -2.34 3.20
C HIS A 102 -7.24 -2.63 1.88
N ARG A 103 -7.53 -1.86 0.81
CA ARG A 103 -6.80 -1.96 -0.46
C ARG A 103 -5.33 -1.60 -0.29
N LEU A 104 -5.02 -0.52 0.44
CA LEU A 104 -3.65 -0.13 0.74
C LEU A 104 -2.93 -1.17 1.62
N LEU A 105 -3.59 -1.65 2.68
CA LEU A 105 -3.04 -2.69 3.55
C LEU A 105 -2.76 -3.99 2.79
N SER A 106 -3.65 -4.39 1.89
CA SER A 106 -3.45 -5.56 1.02
C SER A 106 -2.21 -5.38 0.13
N LEU A 107 -2.07 -4.22 -0.53
CA LEU A 107 -0.89 -3.92 -1.36
C LEU A 107 0.40 -4.02 -0.54
N ILE A 108 0.46 -3.38 0.63
CA ILE A 108 1.63 -3.41 1.51
C ILE A 108 1.94 -4.85 1.94
N TYR A 109 0.92 -5.63 2.29
CA TYR A 109 1.09 -7.02 2.70
C TYR A 109 1.71 -7.89 1.60
N TRP A 110 1.35 -7.68 0.34
CA TRP A 110 1.93 -8.41 -0.79
C TRP A 110 3.34 -7.97 -1.14
N LEU A 111 3.72 -6.72 -0.83
CA LEU A 111 5.04 -6.16 -1.14
C LEU A 111 6.09 -6.35 -0.02
N GLN A 112 5.68 -6.70 1.21
CA GLN A 112 6.55 -6.69 2.39
C GLN A 112 7.76 -7.65 2.37
N GLY A 113 7.80 -8.62 1.45
CA GLY A 113 8.90 -9.59 1.35
C GLY A 113 9.06 -10.47 2.60
N LEU A 114 10.11 -10.22 3.40
CA LEU A 114 10.46 -10.98 4.61
C LEU A 114 10.31 -10.14 5.89
N PRO A 115 9.09 -9.94 6.40
CA PRO A 115 8.81 -8.98 7.49
C PRO A 115 9.46 -9.38 8.82
N LEU A 116 9.73 -10.67 9.02
CA LEU A 116 10.43 -11.16 10.20
C LEU A 116 11.93 -10.83 10.20
N GLN A 117 12.51 -10.52 9.04
CA GLN A 117 13.94 -10.22 8.87
C GLN A 117 14.21 -8.73 8.67
N SER A 118 13.18 -7.90 8.54
CA SER A 118 13.33 -6.46 8.35
C SER A 118 13.94 -5.76 9.57
N SER A 119 14.62 -4.64 9.37
CA SER A 119 14.93 -3.72 10.48
C SER A 119 13.68 -2.93 10.86
N PHE A 120 13.53 -2.62 12.14
CA PHE A 120 12.47 -1.74 12.63
C PHE A 120 13.05 -0.73 13.61
N ASP A 121 12.88 0.55 13.33
CA ASP A 121 13.24 1.65 14.23
C ASP A 121 12.01 2.08 15.03
N PRO A 122 11.99 1.87 16.36
CA PRO A 122 10.87 2.27 17.21
C PRO A 122 10.78 3.77 17.48
N SER A 123 11.79 4.58 17.10
CA SER A 123 11.83 6.02 17.39
C SER A 123 10.60 6.78 16.87
N GLY A 124 10.14 6.43 15.66
CA GLY A 124 8.95 6.99 15.06
C GLY A 124 7.67 6.59 15.79
N LEU A 125 7.62 5.37 16.36
CA LEU A 125 6.48 4.90 17.14
C LEU A 125 6.33 5.69 18.44
N GLU A 126 7.44 5.92 19.15
CA GLU A 126 7.44 6.70 20.39
C GLU A 126 6.93 8.12 20.18
N ALA A 127 7.28 8.76 19.06
CA ALA A 127 6.76 10.08 18.71
C ALA A 127 5.23 10.05 18.55
N ILE A 128 4.70 9.06 17.82
CA ILE A 128 3.26 8.88 17.58
C ILE A 128 2.51 8.70 18.90
N GLU A 129 3.02 7.84 19.77
CA GLU A 129 2.39 7.54 21.05
C GLU A 129 2.44 8.74 22.00
N ARG A 130 3.53 9.52 22.00
CA ARG A 130 3.58 10.79 22.74
C ARG A 130 2.50 11.75 22.25
N TYR A 131 2.36 11.94 20.95
CA TYR A 131 1.32 12.83 20.41
C TYR A 131 -0.10 12.35 20.75
N ALA A 132 -0.35 11.04 20.72
CA ALA A 132 -1.65 10.47 21.09
C ALA A 132 -1.99 10.68 22.59
N ALA A 133 -0.99 10.69 23.48
CA ALA A 133 -1.18 10.94 24.91
C ALA A 133 -1.52 12.41 25.27
N PHE A 134 -1.38 13.35 24.32
CA PHE A 134 -1.66 14.78 24.52
C PHE A 134 -2.98 15.26 23.89
N ILE A 135 -3.76 14.38 23.26
CA ILE A 135 -5.10 14.68 22.76
C ILE A 135 -6.12 14.15 23.77
N PRO A 136 -6.88 15.01 24.47
CA PRO A 136 -7.86 14.61 25.49
C PRO A 136 -9.06 13.87 24.91
#